data_AF-A0A370AKH1-F1
#
_entry.id   AF-A0A370AKH1-F1
#
_cell.length_a   1.000
_cell.length_b   1.000
_cell.length_c   1.000
_cell.angle_alpha   90.00
_cell.angle_beta   90.00
_cell.angle_gamma   90.00
#
_symmetry.space_group_name_H-M   'P 1'
#
loop_
_entity.id
_entity.type
_entity.pdbx_description
1 polymer ?
#
loop_
_entity_poly.entity_id
_entity_poly.type
_entity_poly.pdbx_seq_one_letter_code
_entity_poly.pdbx_strand_id
1 'polypeptide(L)'
;MGHKLPDKIIILFLTLLIGSLLGGCGEFVGILDSHNPDTGLSEFRLYLSDDQFNTLQDSVSLDIYAHCRYESNEGEGRGEMRIRGFTSRMLPKKSFTLRREVNGEEIKIALDAGGAPWISYSLIMYAYSLAGLPYLELSPISLFMNDEYLGYYNQLPLYDESVDDYFGEKGELYKIRAFDLGRDVPAESMSEKKYPHDDNFSSLNRYLVNAAHMSTEDWVDWAEANVDLEDLAAYMVIRDYFGMADTYETNFYVYAGDKYRILPWDNDHYYQYTPVGGNNILTTRMLESEEFQDIYRDLFNRYFLQAGDNNIIDQLEGYSESLYSLLGAAVDVEPFFYLTSDAFEAEKQSIEVFFNTRTSDILSDPYWADFFTDPDDASR
;
A
#
# COMPACT_ATOMS: atom_id res chain seq x y z
N MET A 1 -22.80 -29.99 8.21
CA MET A 1 -23.03 -29.80 9.66
C MET A 1 -23.07 -28.31 9.92
N GLY A 2 -24.23 -27.76 10.32
CA GLY A 2 -24.36 -26.32 10.57
C GLY A 2 -23.84 -25.98 11.96
N HIS A 3 -22.72 -25.27 12.04
CA HIS A 3 -22.23 -24.73 13.31
C HIS A 3 -23.11 -23.54 13.70
N LYS A 4 -23.96 -23.72 14.71
CA LYS A 4 -24.63 -22.60 15.38
C LYS A 4 -23.57 -21.87 16.21
N LEU A 5 -23.27 -20.63 15.85
CA LEU A 5 -22.51 -19.74 16.72
C LEU A 5 -23.26 -19.60 18.06
N PRO A 6 -22.56 -19.62 19.21
CA PRO A 6 -23.17 -19.45 20.51
C PRO A 6 -23.94 -18.12 20.58
N ASP A 7 -25.20 -18.16 21.03
CA ASP A 7 -26.09 -16.99 21.10
C ASP A 7 -25.46 -15.78 21.82
N LYS A 8 -24.50 -16.01 22.73
CA LYS A 8 -23.78 -14.96 23.45
C LYS A 8 -22.79 -14.17 22.58
N ILE A 9 -22.18 -14.81 21.56
CA ILE A 9 -21.29 -14.13 20.61
C ILE A 9 -22.11 -13.27 19.67
N ILE A 10 -23.27 -13.77 19.24
CA ILE A 10 -24.23 -13.02 18.40
C ILE A 10 -24.73 -11.79 19.15
N ILE A 11 -25.09 -11.93 20.42
CA ILE A 11 -25.55 -10.80 21.25
C ILE A 11 -24.43 -9.77 21.41
N LEU A 12 -23.19 -10.17 21.73
CA LEU A 12 -22.05 -9.24 21.87
C LEU A 12 -21.72 -8.49 20.56
N PHE A 13 -21.75 -9.19 19.42
CA PHE A 13 -21.58 -8.57 18.11
C PHE A 13 -22.71 -7.60 17.80
N LEU A 14 -23.96 -7.95 18.12
CA LEU A 14 -25.10 -7.06 17.94
C LEU A 14 -25.05 -5.85 18.87
N THR A 15 -24.60 -5.96 20.12
CA THR A 15 -24.42 -4.78 20.98
C THR A 15 -23.26 -3.90 20.56
N LEU A 16 -22.16 -4.44 20.04
CA LEU A 16 -21.08 -3.66 19.45
C LEU A 16 -21.52 -2.95 18.16
N LEU A 17 -22.27 -3.65 17.30
CA LEU A 17 -22.82 -3.09 16.07
C LEU A 17 -23.91 -2.06 16.33
N ILE A 18 -24.79 -2.27 17.32
CA ILE A 18 -25.82 -1.31 17.71
C ILE A 18 -25.19 -0.12 18.46
N GLY A 19 -24.12 -0.35 19.23
CA GLY A 19 -23.32 0.72 19.84
C GLY A 19 -22.64 1.61 18.78
N SER A 20 -22.12 1.03 17.70
CA SER A 20 -21.53 1.78 16.59
C SER A 20 -22.58 2.42 15.67
N LEU A 21 -23.76 1.82 15.52
CA LEU A 21 -24.87 2.38 14.74
C LEU A 21 -25.64 3.49 15.48
N LEU A 22 -25.73 3.44 16.82
CA LEU A 22 -26.40 4.47 17.62
C LEU A 22 -25.49 5.65 18.00
N GLY A 23 -24.18 5.52 17.78
CA GLY A 23 -23.23 6.65 17.72
C GLY A 23 -23.10 7.26 16.31
N GLY A 24 -23.94 6.84 15.36
CA GLY A 24 -23.87 7.18 13.94
C GLY A 24 -24.37 8.58 13.58
N CYS A 25 -23.76 9.61 14.16
CA CYS A 25 -23.35 10.79 13.42
C CYS A 25 -21.83 10.75 13.52
N GLY A 26 -21.12 10.57 12.40
CA GLY A 26 -19.66 10.44 12.36
C GLY A 26 -18.95 11.73 12.75
N GLU A 27 -19.06 12.11 14.02
CA GLU A 27 -18.38 13.25 14.60
C GLU A 27 -16.88 12.99 14.54
N PHE A 28 -16.12 13.95 13.99
CA PHE A 28 -14.67 13.90 13.99
C PHE A 28 -14.20 13.87 15.45
N VAL A 29 -13.74 12.71 15.92
CA VAL A 29 -13.14 12.57 17.25
C VAL A 29 -11.66 12.91 17.10
N GLY A 30 -11.23 14.09 17.54
CA GLY A 30 -9.80 14.45 17.47
C GLY A 30 -9.44 15.92 17.49
N ILE A 31 -10.39 16.84 17.65
CA ILE A 31 -10.10 18.27 17.73
C ILE A 31 -9.37 18.55 19.05
N LEU A 32 -8.05 18.71 18.99
CA LEU A 32 -7.27 19.22 20.11
C LEU A 32 -7.45 20.73 20.20
N ASP A 33 -7.62 21.25 21.43
CA ASP A 33 -7.68 22.69 21.73
C ASP A 33 -6.35 23.43 21.45
N SER A 34 -5.30 22.75 20.98
CA SER A 34 -4.05 23.39 20.56
C SER A 34 -4.15 23.87 19.12
N HIS A 35 -4.46 25.16 18.97
CA HIS A 35 -4.31 25.86 17.70
C HIS A 35 -2.82 25.90 17.31
N ASN A 36 -2.43 25.01 16.39
CA ASN A 36 -1.11 24.98 15.73
C ASN A 36 0.08 24.46 16.56
N PRO A 37 0.16 23.14 16.83
CA PRO A 37 1.36 22.55 17.44
C PRO A 37 2.57 22.64 16.51
N ASP A 38 3.77 22.81 17.07
CA ASP A 38 5.03 22.70 16.33
C ASP A 38 5.40 21.23 16.19
N THR A 39 5.25 20.69 14.98
CA THR A 39 5.46 19.28 14.67
C THR A 39 6.79 19.00 13.98
N GLY A 40 7.49 20.06 13.53
CA GLY A 40 8.63 19.95 12.62
C GLY A 40 8.30 19.47 11.20
N LEU A 41 7.03 19.17 10.87
CA LEU A 41 6.59 18.71 9.56
C LEU A 41 6.10 19.87 8.68
N SER A 42 5.99 19.61 7.37
CA SER A 42 5.33 20.55 6.46
C SER A 42 3.83 20.64 6.77
N GLU A 43 3.28 21.84 6.79
CA GLU A 43 1.85 22.04 7.02
C GLU A 43 1.04 21.89 5.72
N PHE A 44 -0.12 21.25 5.83
CA PHE A 44 -1.14 21.23 4.80
C PHE A 44 -2.48 21.62 5.42
N ARG A 45 -3.07 22.73 4.97
CA ARG A 45 -4.30 23.28 5.54
C ARG A 45 -5.44 23.16 4.56
N LEU A 46 -6.59 22.70 5.03
CA LEU A 46 -7.83 22.57 4.28
C LEU A 46 -8.90 23.46 4.90
N TYR A 47 -9.65 24.17 4.06
CA TYR A 47 -10.72 25.08 4.47
C TYR A 47 -12.02 24.71 3.75
N LEU A 48 -13.06 24.40 4.54
CA LEU A 48 -14.38 24.04 4.08
C LEU A 48 -15.42 24.88 4.80
N SER A 49 -16.40 25.41 4.06
CA SER A 49 -17.63 25.94 4.67
C SER A 49 -18.44 24.82 5.30
N ASP A 50 -19.32 25.13 6.26
CA ASP A 50 -20.19 24.15 6.95
C ASP A 50 -20.92 23.20 5.98
N ASP A 51 -21.49 23.72 4.89
CA ASP A 51 -22.18 22.91 3.88
C ASP A 51 -21.26 21.90 3.18
N GLN A 52 -20.01 22.30 2.92
CA GLN A 52 -19.01 21.44 2.28
C GLN A 52 -18.44 20.44 3.28
N PHE A 53 -18.33 20.80 4.56
CA PHE A 53 -17.98 19.86 5.60
C PHE A 53 -19.03 18.76 5.76
N ASN A 54 -20.33 19.11 5.73
CA ASN A 54 -21.42 18.11 5.70
C ASN A 54 -21.32 17.21 4.45
N THR A 55 -21.04 17.79 3.29
CA THR A 55 -20.80 17.04 2.05
C THR A 55 -19.62 16.07 2.19
N LEU A 56 -18.54 16.48 2.86
CA LEU A 56 -17.39 15.63 3.13
C LEU A 56 -17.76 14.46 4.03
N GLN A 57 -18.58 14.68 5.06
CA GLN A 57 -19.08 13.59 5.93
C GLN A 57 -19.93 12.59 5.16
N ASP A 58 -20.81 13.07 4.28
CA ASP A 58 -21.66 12.22 3.43
C ASP A 58 -20.85 11.37 2.42
N SER A 59 -19.66 11.84 2.03
CA SER A 59 -18.76 11.14 1.10
C SER A 59 -18.33 9.74 1.56
N VAL A 60 -18.44 9.45 2.87
CA VAL A 60 -18.21 8.11 3.43
C VAL A 60 -19.05 7.05 2.70
N SER A 61 -20.30 7.40 2.35
CA SER A 61 -21.28 6.48 1.76
C SER A 61 -21.63 6.80 0.30
N LEU A 62 -21.60 8.07 -0.09
CA LEU A 62 -22.13 8.53 -1.38
C LEU A 62 -21.07 8.71 -2.48
N ASP A 63 -19.79 8.53 -2.14
CA ASP A 63 -18.66 8.75 -3.05
C ASP A 63 -18.65 10.12 -3.77
N ILE A 64 -19.07 11.16 -3.04
CA ILE A 64 -19.15 12.54 -3.51
C ILE A 64 -17.92 13.35 -3.07
N TYR A 65 -17.59 14.41 -3.81
CA TYR A 65 -16.54 15.35 -3.45
C TYR A 65 -17.13 16.62 -2.83
N ALA A 66 -16.45 17.12 -1.80
CA ALA A 66 -16.67 18.43 -1.20
C ALA A 66 -15.63 19.43 -1.72
N HIS A 67 -16.06 20.64 -2.05
CA HIS A 67 -15.17 21.73 -2.46
C HIS A 67 -14.43 22.29 -1.23
N CYS A 68 -13.14 22.54 -1.39
CA CYS A 68 -12.30 23.14 -0.37
C CYS A 68 -11.34 24.18 -0.95
N ARG A 69 -10.80 25.04 -0.08
CA ARG A 69 -9.57 25.79 -0.33
C ARG A 69 -8.44 25.09 0.41
N TYR A 70 -7.24 25.04 -0.18
CA TYR A 70 -6.07 24.50 0.48
C TYR A 70 -4.94 25.53 0.55
N GLU A 71 -4.07 25.37 1.54
CA GLU A 71 -2.79 26.09 1.67
C GLU A 71 -1.70 25.07 2.03
N SER A 72 -0.58 25.10 1.33
CA SER A 72 0.61 24.29 1.64
C SER A 72 1.89 25.06 1.31
N ASN A 73 3.05 24.47 1.60
CA ASN A 73 4.35 25.03 1.22
C ASN A 73 4.52 25.22 -0.30
N GLU A 74 3.75 24.51 -1.12
CA GLU A 74 3.78 24.58 -2.58
C GLU A 74 2.87 25.69 -3.14
N GLY A 75 1.97 26.22 -2.32
CA GLY A 75 1.04 27.29 -2.70
C GLY A 75 -0.36 27.12 -2.11
N GLU A 76 -1.27 27.99 -2.53
CA GLU A 76 -2.68 27.98 -2.15
C GLU A 76 -3.57 27.81 -3.38
N GLY A 77 -4.76 27.24 -3.19
CA GLY A 77 -5.67 27.01 -4.30
C GLY A 77 -7.03 26.50 -3.89
N ARG A 78 -7.81 26.09 -4.90
CA ARG A 78 -9.09 25.42 -4.72
C ARG A 78 -8.95 23.96 -5.11
N GLY A 79 -9.68 23.10 -4.41
CA GLY A 79 -9.69 21.68 -4.67
C GLY A 79 -11.03 21.05 -4.34
N GLU A 80 -11.08 19.75 -4.56
CA GLU A 80 -12.21 18.89 -4.25
C GLU A 80 -11.68 17.70 -3.46
N MET A 81 -12.30 17.41 -2.32
CA MET A 81 -11.86 16.32 -1.47
C MET A 81 -13.00 15.38 -1.10
N ARG A 82 -12.65 14.12 -0.86
CA ARG A 82 -13.56 13.11 -0.33
C ARG A 82 -12.85 12.20 0.66
N ILE A 83 -13.59 11.52 1.51
CA ILE A 83 -13.05 10.47 2.37
C ILE A 83 -12.75 9.23 1.51
N ARG A 84 -11.54 8.68 1.64
CA ARG A 84 -11.06 7.53 0.85
C ARG A 84 -10.95 6.25 1.68
N GLY A 85 -10.65 5.15 0.98
CA GLY A 85 -10.51 3.82 1.55
C GLY A 85 -11.83 3.08 1.70
N PHE A 86 -11.79 1.85 2.22
CA PHE A 86 -12.99 1.05 2.50
C PHE A 86 -13.15 0.87 4.02
N THR A 87 -12.19 0.22 4.64
CA THR A 87 -12.12 0.03 6.10
C THR A 87 -11.72 1.31 6.83
N SER A 88 -10.79 2.09 6.30
CA SER A 88 -10.33 3.34 6.92
C SER A 88 -11.43 4.41 7.03
N ARG A 89 -12.50 4.31 6.23
CA ARG A 89 -13.70 5.16 6.36
C ARG A 89 -14.42 4.96 7.70
N MET A 90 -14.22 3.82 8.35
CA MET A 90 -14.82 3.51 9.64
C MET A 90 -13.95 3.97 10.82
N LEU A 91 -12.68 4.30 10.56
CA LEU A 91 -11.78 4.80 11.60
C LEU A 91 -12.10 6.24 11.94
N PRO A 92 -11.96 6.69 13.20
CA PRO A 92 -12.27 8.06 13.56
C PRO A 92 -11.37 9.11 12.85
N LYS A 93 -10.09 8.80 12.60
CA LYS A 93 -9.17 9.58 11.73
C LYS A 93 -9.34 9.13 10.28
N LYS A 94 -9.78 10.05 9.42
CA LYS A 94 -10.14 9.73 8.03
C LYS A 94 -8.95 9.98 7.10
N SER A 95 -8.71 9.07 6.16
CA SER A 95 -7.87 9.35 4.99
C SER A 95 -8.71 10.10 3.93
N PHE A 96 -8.07 10.99 3.17
CA PHE A 96 -8.73 11.78 2.12
C PHE A 96 -8.10 11.53 0.74
N THR A 97 -8.91 11.68 -0.30
CA THR A 97 -8.43 11.95 -1.66
C THR A 97 -8.69 13.42 -1.95
N LEU A 98 -7.67 14.15 -2.38
CA LEU A 98 -7.76 15.55 -2.81
C LEU A 98 -7.45 15.62 -4.31
N ARG A 99 -8.36 16.24 -5.07
CA ARG A 99 -8.12 16.74 -6.43
C ARG A 99 -7.83 18.23 -6.34
N ARG A 100 -6.75 18.67 -6.97
CA ARG A 100 -6.37 20.09 -7.02
C ARG A 100 -5.71 20.40 -8.35
N GLU A 101 -5.75 21.66 -8.75
CA GLU A 101 -5.03 22.14 -9.93
C GLU A 101 -3.68 22.71 -9.50
N VAL A 102 -2.59 22.24 -10.09
CA VAL A 102 -1.24 22.79 -9.91
C VAL A 102 -0.68 23.12 -11.29
N ASN A 103 -0.31 24.38 -11.51
CA ASN A 103 0.19 24.88 -12.79
C ASN A 103 -0.72 24.61 -14.01
N GLY A 104 -2.04 24.50 -13.80
CA GLY A 104 -3.01 24.22 -14.87
C GLY A 104 -3.27 22.73 -15.12
N GLU A 105 -2.65 21.84 -14.35
CA GLU A 105 -2.85 20.38 -14.43
C GLU A 105 -3.62 19.89 -13.21
N GLU A 106 -4.64 19.05 -13.43
CA GLU A 106 -5.34 18.37 -12.35
C GLU A 106 -4.44 17.28 -11.79
N ILE A 107 -4.11 17.39 -10.50
CA ILE A 107 -3.39 16.36 -9.76
C ILE A 107 -4.29 15.76 -8.69
N LYS A 108 -4.09 14.47 -8.45
CA LYS A 108 -4.84 13.72 -7.45
C LYS A 108 -3.89 13.10 -6.45
N ILE A 109 -4.01 13.53 -5.19
CA ILE A 109 -3.19 13.04 -4.09
C ILE A 109 -4.06 12.32 -3.06
N ALA A 110 -3.46 11.39 -2.34
CA ALA A 110 -3.99 10.91 -1.08
C ALA A 110 -3.37 11.69 0.08
N LEU A 111 -4.21 12.02 1.05
CA LEU A 111 -3.80 12.42 2.39
C LEU A 111 -4.16 11.22 3.27
N ASP A 112 -3.20 10.33 3.45
CA ASP A 112 -3.39 9.11 4.20
C ASP A 112 -3.21 9.35 5.70
N ALA A 113 -4.16 8.89 6.50
CA ALA A 113 -4.26 9.18 7.92
C ALA A 113 -3.06 8.76 8.76
N GLY A 114 -2.11 8.01 8.21
CA GLY A 114 -1.05 7.38 8.99
C GLY A 114 -1.69 6.35 9.91
N GLY A 115 -1.62 5.07 9.54
CA GLY A 115 -2.07 3.99 10.39
C GLY A 115 -1.03 3.65 11.46
N ALA A 116 -1.41 2.82 12.44
CA ALA A 116 -0.43 2.00 13.13
C ALA A 116 -0.14 0.84 12.18
N PRO A 117 1.06 0.74 11.60
CA PRO A 117 2.33 1.37 12.01
C PRO A 117 2.69 2.71 11.31
N TRP A 118 3.44 3.58 12.00
CA TRP A 118 3.80 4.97 11.64
C TRP A 118 4.67 5.11 10.39
N ILE A 119 5.69 4.24 10.24
CA ILE A 119 6.76 4.39 9.26
C ILE A 119 6.81 3.26 8.23
N SER A 120 6.14 2.13 8.49
CA SER A 120 6.24 0.95 7.62
C SER A 120 5.88 1.21 6.17
N TYR A 121 4.80 1.96 5.91
CA TYR A 121 4.41 2.19 4.53
C TYR A 121 5.48 2.97 3.76
N SER A 122 6.02 4.03 4.35
CA SER A 122 7.11 4.82 3.77
C SER A 122 8.36 3.98 3.56
N LEU A 123 8.74 3.16 4.54
CA LEU A 123 9.93 2.30 4.47
C LEU A 123 9.81 1.25 3.36
N ILE A 124 8.63 0.65 3.21
CA ILE A 124 8.36 -0.37 2.19
C ILE A 124 8.35 0.25 0.79
N MET A 125 7.70 1.40 0.60
CA MET A 125 7.72 2.08 -0.70
C MET A 125 9.13 2.54 -1.07
N TYR A 126 9.94 2.92 -0.10
CA TYR A 126 11.36 3.18 -0.33
C TYR A 126 12.13 1.91 -0.74
N ALA A 127 11.84 0.74 -0.16
CA ALA A 127 12.42 -0.52 -0.59
C ALA A 127 12.10 -0.85 -2.06
N TYR A 128 10.86 -0.61 -2.50
CA TYR A 128 10.49 -0.72 -3.92
C TYR A 128 11.28 0.25 -4.81
N SER A 129 11.53 1.49 -4.34
CA SER A 129 12.36 2.45 -5.07
C SER A 129 13.81 1.98 -5.25
N LEU A 130 14.40 1.37 -4.21
CA LEU A 130 15.76 0.83 -4.24
C LEU A 130 15.86 -0.39 -5.17
N ALA A 131 14.78 -1.14 -5.32
CA ALA A 131 14.67 -2.24 -6.28
C ALA A 131 14.41 -1.76 -7.73
N GLY A 132 14.33 -0.45 -7.96
CA GLY A 132 14.11 0.13 -9.28
C GLY A 132 12.68 0.04 -9.78
N LEU A 133 11.70 -0.10 -8.89
CA LEU A 133 10.28 -0.13 -9.25
C LEU A 133 9.64 1.26 -9.17
N PRO A 134 8.54 1.52 -9.92
CA PRO A 134 7.70 2.68 -9.66
C PRO A 134 7.24 2.64 -8.21
N TYR A 135 7.44 3.75 -7.51
CA TYR A 135 7.05 3.90 -6.12
C TYR A 135 6.31 5.23 -5.93
N LEU A 136 5.54 5.29 -4.86
CA LEU A 136 4.88 6.49 -4.42
C LEU A 136 5.70 7.07 -3.30
N GLU A 137 6.19 8.28 -3.48
CA GLU A 137 6.86 8.99 -2.40
C GLU A 137 5.82 9.41 -1.35
N LEU A 138 6.05 9.01 -0.10
CA LEU A 138 5.24 9.39 1.04
C LEU A 138 5.92 10.57 1.73
N SER A 139 5.23 11.69 1.77
CA SER A 139 5.68 12.91 2.43
C SER A 139 4.91 13.11 3.75
N PRO A 140 5.57 12.95 4.91
CA PRO A 140 4.99 13.31 6.20
C PRO A 140 4.57 14.78 6.26
N ILE A 141 3.33 15.03 6.64
CA ILE A 141 2.74 16.37 6.79
C ILE A 141 1.96 16.48 8.09
N SER A 142 1.79 17.72 8.56
CA SER A 142 0.81 18.08 9.57
C SER A 142 -0.46 18.58 8.88
N LEU A 143 -1.54 17.82 9.01
CA LEU A 143 -2.81 18.16 8.37
C LEU A 143 -3.66 19.03 9.30
N PHE A 144 -4.20 20.11 8.74
CA PHE A 144 -5.17 20.98 9.40
C PHE A 144 -6.46 21.05 8.57
N MET A 145 -7.60 21.10 9.25
CA MET A 145 -8.90 21.34 8.62
C MET A 145 -9.63 22.42 9.40
N ASN A 146 -10.00 23.53 8.74
CA ASN A 146 -10.60 24.70 9.37
C ASN A 146 -9.82 25.19 10.60
N ASP A 147 -8.48 25.25 10.45
CA ASP A 147 -7.50 25.62 11.48
C ASP A 147 -7.40 24.65 12.69
N GLU A 148 -8.09 23.51 12.64
CA GLU A 148 -7.97 22.44 13.62
C GLU A 148 -6.92 21.42 13.18
N TYR A 149 -6.01 21.06 14.09
CA TYR A 149 -4.99 20.05 13.82
C TYR A 149 -5.61 18.66 13.81
N LEU A 150 -5.46 17.94 12.70
CA LEU A 150 -5.97 16.57 12.53
C LEU A 150 -4.92 15.48 12.82
N GLY A 151 -3.66 15.86 13.04
CA GLY A 151 -2.56 14.91 13.25
C GLY A 151 -1.56 14.86 12.08
N TYR A 152 -0.62 13.94 12.21
CA TYR A 152 0.30 13.52 11.17
C TYR A 152 -0.44 12.77 10.06
N TYR A 153 -0.11 13.07 8.80
CA TYR A 153 -0.62 12.37 7.63
C TYR A 153 0.54 12.09 6.67
N ASN A 154 0.40 11.06 5.82
CA ASN A 154 1.23 10.89 4.65
C ASN A 154 0.54 11.49 3.43
N GLN A 155 1.15 12.52 2.84
CA GLN A 155 0.79 12.95 1.50
C GLN A 155 1.48 12.04 0.49
N LEU A 156 0.73 11.48 -0.47
CA LEU A 156 1.29 10.66 -1.54
C LEU A 156 0.55 10.86 -2.86
N PRO A 157 1.24 10.80 -4.00
CA PRO A 157 0.57 10.75 -5.29
C PRO A 157 -0.24 9.45 -5.43
N LEU A 158 -1.21 9.46 -6.33
CA LEU A 158 -1.87 8.24 -6.78
C LEU A 158 -1.31 7.85 -8.13
N TYR A 159 -1.18 6.55 -8.41
CA TYR A 159 -0.87 6.13 -9.76
C TYR A 159 -1.94 6.60 -10.75
N ASP A 160 -1.45 7.21 -11.83
CA ASP A 160 -2.21 7.76 -12.94
C ASP A 160 -1.42 7.58 -14.24
N GLU A 161 -1.76 8.32 -15.29
CA GLU A 161 -1.15 8.22 -16.61
C GLU A 161 0.37 8.49 -16.60
N SER A 162 0.94 9.11 -15.56
CA SER A 162 2.40 9.30 -15.43
C SER A 162 3.18 7.99 -15.33
N VAL A 163 2.52 6.88 -15.04
CA VAL A 163 3.12 5.53 -15.11
C VAL A 163 3.55 5.18 -16.54
N ASP A 164 2.86 5.70 -17.56
CA ASP A 164 3.27 5.53 -18.97
C ASP A 164 4.65 6.18 -19.22
N ASP A 165 4.90 7.37 -18.63
CA ASP A 165 6.18 8.08 -18.76
C ASP A 165 7.32 7.33 -18.08
N TYR A 166 7.04 6.66 -16.95
CA TYR A 166 8.02 5.83 -16.25
C TYR A 166 8.47 4.64 -17.11
N PHE A 167 7.51 3.92 -17.72
CA PHE A 167 7.83 2.76 -18.55
C PHE A 167 8.19 3.12 -20.00
N GLY A 168 7.96 4.36 -20.44
CA GLY A 168 8.22 4.81 -21.80
C GLY A 168 7.26 4.20 -22.85
N GLU A 169 6.12 3.70 -22.41
CA GLU A 169 5.10 3.04 -23.23
C GLU A 169 3.70 3.39 -22.72
N LYS A 170 2.68 3.27 -23.57
CA LYS A 170 1.30 3.48 -23.15
C LYS A 170 0.67 2.19 -22.68
N GLY A 171 -0.12 2.24 -21.61
CA GLY A 171 -0.80 1.06 -21.11
C GLY A 171 -2.17 1.33 -20.51
N GLU A 172 -2.62 0.32 -19.76
CA GLU A 172 -3.85 0.36 -18.99
C GLU A 172 -3.52 0.01 -17.54
N LEU A 173 -4.02 0.79 -16.58
CA LEU A 173 -3.76 0.57 -15.16
C LEU A 173 -5.03 0.14 -14.44
N TYR A 174 -4.92 -0.93 -13.67
CA TYR A 174 -6.02 -1.54 -12.94
C TYR A 174 -5.67 -1.68 -11.46
N LYS A 175 -6.54 -1.18 -10.57
CA LYS A 175 -6.50 -1.54 -9.14
C LYS A 175 -7.28 -2.83 -8.95
N ILE A 176 -6.62 -3.86 -8.48
CA ILE A 176 -7.20 -5.21 -8.48
C ILE A 176 -7.86 -5.53 -7.14
N ARG A 177 -8.98 -6.22 -7.20
CA ARG A 177 -9.47 -7.06 -6.09
C ARG A 177 -9.61 -8.49 -6.60
N ALA A 178 -8.84 -9.37 -6.00
CA ALA A 178 -8.47 -10.68 -6.51
C ALA A 178 -9.05 -11.84 -5.68
N PHE A 179 -10.06 -11.58 -4.84
CA PHE A 179 -10.74 -12.60 -4.01
C PHE A 179 -11.19 -13.83 -4.82
N ASP A 180 -11.49 -13.65 -6.11
CA ASP A 180 -12.01 -14.68 -7.02
C ASP A 180 -11.14 -14.91 -8.28
N LEU A 181 -9.83 -14.62 -8.24
CA LEU A 181 -8.94 -14.97 -9.36
C LEU A 181 -9.07 -16.45 -9.74
N GLY A 182 -9.43 -16.72 -10.98
CA GLY A 182 -9.65 -18.08 -11.51
C GLY A 182 -11.01 -18.70 -11.22
N ARG A 183 -12.03 -17.91 -10.85
CA ARG A 183 -13.43 -18.38 -10.65
C ARG A 183 -14.43 -17.87 -11.68
N ASP A 184 -13.98 -17.56 -12.90
CA ASP A 184 -14.82 -17.03 -13.99
C ASP A 184 -15.62 -15.75 -13.63
N VAL A 185 -15.16 -15.00 -12.62
CA VAL A 185 -15.74 -13.70 -12.26
C VAL A 185 -15.12 -12.63 -13.16
N PRO A 186 -15.92 -11.85 -13.91
CA PRO A 186 -15.39 -10.80 -14.78
C PRO A 186 -14.60 -9.76 -13.97
N ALA A 187 -13.40 -9.37 -14.46
CA ALA A 187 -12.53 -8.44 -13.72
C ALA A 187 -13.23 -7.11 -13.39
N GLU A 188 -14.11 -6.64 -14.27
CA GLU A 188 -14.87 -5.40 -14.12
C GLU A 188 -15.81 -5.37 -12.90
N SER A 189 -16.21 -6.53 -12.36
CA SER A 189 -17.11 -6.54 -11.20
C SER A 189 -16.41 -6.26 -9.86
N MET A 190 -15.08 -6.40 -9.82
CA MET A 190 -14.29 -6.34 -8.59
C MET A 190 -13.11 -5.37 -8.65
N SER A 191 -12.56 -5.16 -9.85
CA SER A 191 -11.41 -4.29 -10.08
C SER A 191 -11.83 -2.91 -10.57
N GLU A 192 -10.97 -1.92 -10.35
CA GLU A 192 -11.18 -0.54 -10.81
C GLU A 192 -10.15 -0.21 -11.89
N LYS A 193 -10.60 0.15 -13.09
CA LYS A 193 -9.70 0.70 -14.12
C LYS A 193 -9.39 2.16 -13.79
N LYS A 194 -8.12 2.50 -13.66
CA LYS A 194 -7.65 3.87 -13.36
C LYS A 194 -7.52 4.70 -14.62
N TYR A 195 -6.90 4.15 -15.65
CA TYR A 195 -6.83 4.74 -16.99
C TYR A 195 -6.59 3.64 -18.05
N PRO A 196 -6.93 3.91 -19.33
CA PRO A 196 -7.79 5.01 -19.78
C PRO A 196 -9.21 4.92 -19.20
N HIS A 197 -9.94 6.03 -19.19
CA HIS A 197 -11.31 6.11 -18.66
C HIS A 197 -12.35 5.50 -19.63
N ASP A 198 -12.28 4.19 -19.80
CA ASP A 198 -13.27 3.37 -20.51
C ASP A 198 -13.61 2.11 -19.71
N ASP A 199 -14.57 1.32 -20.22
CA ASP A 199 -15.03 0.07 -19.59
C ASP A 199 -14.37 -1.18 -20.22
N ASN A 200 -13.22 -1.04 -20.88
CA ASN A 200 -12.53 -2.16 -21.51
C ASN A 200 -11.54 -2.83 -20.53
N PHE A 201 -11.91 -3.99 -20.01
CA PHE A 201 -11.04 -4.80 -19.12
C PHE A 201 -10.38 -5.98 -19.84
N SER A 202 -10.36 -6.01 -21.18
CA SER A 202 -9.92 -7.19 -21.95
C SER A 202 -8.47 -7.58 -21.70
N SER A 203 -7.55 -6.62 -21.56
CA SER A 203 -6.14 -6.91 -21.25
C SER A 203 -5.99 -7.53 -19.87
N LEU A 204 -6.71 -7.02 -18.87
CA LEU A 204 -6.70 -7.60 -17.53
C LEU A 204 -7.33 -9.00 -17.53
N ASN A 205 -8.53 -9.14 -18.10
CA ASN A 205 -9.22 -10.43 -18.20
C ASN A 205 -8.34 -11.49 -18.88
N ARG A 206 -7.62 -11.13 -19.96
CA ARG A 206 -6.66 -12.04 -20.62
C ARG A 206 -5.57 -12.51 -19.66
N TYR A 207 -4.95 -11.61 -18.90
CA TYR A 207 -3.89 -11.98 -17.97
C TYR A 207 -4.40 -12.94 -16.87
N LEU A 208 -5.53 -12.60 -16.25
CA LEU A 208 -6.12 -13.41 -15.18
C LEU A 208 -6.61 -14.77 -15.67
N VAL A 209 -7.27 -14.82 -16.83
CA VAL A 209 -7.76 -16.07 -17.44
C VAL A 209 -6.59 -16.97 -17.84
N ASN A 210 -5.54 -16.40 -18.45
CA ASN A 210 -4.36 -17.16 -18.84
C ASN A 210 -3.68 -17.78 -17.60
N ALA A 211 -3.47 -16.99 -16.55
CA ALA A 211 -2.91 -17.50 -15.30
C ALA A 211 -3.74 -18.61 -14.66
N ALA A 212 -5.08 -18.53 -14.77
CA ALA A 212 -5.98 -19.48 -14.16
C ALA A 212 -6.22 -20.76 -14.95
N HIS A 213 -6.15 -20.72 -16.27
CA HIS A 213 -6.68 -21.79 -17.12
C HIS A 213 -5.69 -22.37 -18.14
N MET A 214 -4.56 -21.70 -18.41
CA MET A 214 -3.54 -22.29 -19.29
C MET A 214 -2.89 -23.51 -18.63
N SER A 215 -2.44 -24.46 -19.44
CA SER A 215 -1.54 -25.50 -18.97
C SER A 215 -0.23 -24.87 -18.46
N THR A 216 0.54 -25.56 -17.62
CA THR A 216 1.83 -25.03 -17.14
C THR A 216 2.77 -24.72 -18.30
N GLU A 217 2.87 -25.60 -19.29
CA GLU A 217 3.72 -25.39 -20.48
C GLU A 217 3.30 -24.12 -21.25
N ASP A 218 2.00 -23.99 -21.59
CA ASP A 218 1.51 -22.82 -22.32
C ASP A 218 1.62 -21.52 -21.51
N TRP A 219 1.44 -21.61 -20.18
CA TRP A 219 1.54 -20.45 -19.31
C TRP A 219 2.96 -19.94 -19.20
N VAL A 220 3.94 -20.82 -19.01
CA VAL A 220 5.36 -20.43 -18.90
C VAL A 220 5.78 -19.70 -20.18
N ASP A 221 5.54 -20.32 -21.34
CA ASP A 221 5.83 -19.70 -22.65
C ASP A 221 5.13 -18.34 -22.81
N TRP A 222 3.85 -18.25 -22.40
CA TRP A 222 3.09 -17.01 -22.50
C TRP A 222 3.61 -15.95 -21.52
N ALA A 223 3.92 -16.31 -20.27
CA ALA A 223 4.34 -15.39 -19.23
C ALA A 223 5.72 -14.80 -19.55
N GLU A 224 6.69 -15.60 -19.97
CA GLU A 224 8.01 -15.13 -20.40
C GLU A 224 7.89 -14.16 -21.60
N ALA A 225 6.94 -14.42 -22.51
CA ALA A 225 6.68 -13.56 -23.64
C ALA A 225 5.89 -12.27 -23.29
N ASN A 226 5.07 -12.23 -22.24
CA ASN A 226 4.10 -11.14 -22.01
C ASN A 226 4.25 -10.42 -20.66
N VAL A 227 4.98 -10.96 -19.70
CA VAL A 227 5.21 -10.37 -18.37
C VAL A 227 6.63 -9.80 -18.32
N ASP A 228 6.80 -8.72 -17.57
CA ASP A 228 8.12 -8.21 -17.20
C ASP A 228 8.64 -9.01 -16.01
N LEU A 229 9.50 -10.00 -16.27
CA LEU A 229 9.93 -10.97 -15.27
C LEU A 229 10.77 -10.32 -14.16
N GLU A 230 11.64 -9.37 -14.52
CA GLU A 230 12.51 -8.68 -13.57
C GLU A 230 11.69 -7.80 -12.62
N ASP A 231 10.78 -6.98 -13.15
CA ASP A 231 9.92 -6.12 -12.32
C ASP A 231 9.01 -6.95 -11.39
N LEU A 232 8.45 -8.04 -11.90
CA LEU A 232 7.60 -8.91 -11.08
C LEU A 232 8.41 -9.64 -10.00
N ALA A 233 9.62 -10.10 -10.32
CA ALA A 233 10.51 -10.71 -9.35
C ALA A 233 10.94 -9.71 -8.28
N ALA A 234 11.32 -8.48 -8.67
CA ALA A 234 11.63 -7.40 -7.74
C ALA A 234 10.44 -7.09 -6.82
N TYR A 235 9.23 -7.00 -7.37
CA TYR A 235 8.01 -6.81 -6.58
C TYR A 235 7.81 -7.91 -5.55
N MET A 236 7.94 -9.18 -5.98
CA MET A 236 7.77 -10.35 -5.12
C MET A 236 8.84 -10.42 -4.04
N VAL A 237 10.11 -10.14 -4.35
CA VAL A 237 11.23 -10.16 -3.39
C VAL A 237 10.99 -9.17 -2.26
N ILE A 238 10.62 -7.92 -2.56
CA ILE A 238 10.31 -6.92 -1.54
C ILE A 238 9.09 -7.35 -0.72
N ARG A 239 8.00 -7.73 -1.38
CA ARG A 239 6.76 -8.22 -0.74
C ARG A 239 7.05 -9.36 0.24
N ASP A 240 7.82 -10.35 -0.19
CA ASP A 240 8.11 -11.55 0.57
C ASP A 240 9.08 -11.31 1.72
N TYR A 241 10.08 -10.46 1.50
CA TYR A 241 11.00 -10.07 2.57
C TYR A 241 10.23 -9.44 3.72
N PHE A 242 9.36 -8.45 3.46
CA PHE A 242 8.56 -7.76 4.49
C PHE A 242 7.34 -8.57 4.99
N GLY A 243 7.00 -9.68 4.33
CA GLY A 243 5.90 -10.57 4.69
C GLY A 243 4.52 -9.98 4.43
N MET A 244 4.30 -9.44 3.23
CA MET A 244 3.06 -8.73 2.89
C MET A 244 1.91 -9.67 2.50
N ALA A 245 1.22 -10.20 3.52
CA ALA A 245 0.20 -11.23 3.34
C ALA A 245 -1.01 -10.79 2.48
N ASP A 246 -1.52 -9.57 2.64
CA ASP A 246 -2.79 -9.11 2.02
C ASP A 246 -2.73 -8.97 0.49
N THR A 247 -1.53 -9.07 -0.08
CA THR A 247 -1.34 -9.11 -1.53
C THR A 247 -1.83 -10.40 -2.18
N TYR A 248 -2.37 -11.35 -1.39
CA TYR A 248 -3.11 -12.49 -1.92
C TYR A 248 -4.36 -12.07 -2.72
N GLU A 249 -4.95 -10.90 -2.40
CA GLU A 249 -6.18 -10.43 -3.06
C GLU A 249 -6.27 -8.91 -3.34
N THR A 250 -5.44 -8.07 -2.75
CA THR A 250 -5.57 -6.60 -2.90
C THR A 250 -4.19 -5.96 -2.80
N ASN A 251 -4.11 -4.63 -2.71
CA ASN A 251 -2.89 -3.90 -2.36
C ASN A 251 -1.81 -3.96 -3.45
N PHE A 252 -2.25 -4.08 -4.70
CA PHE A 252 -1.41 -3.84 -5.86
C PHE A 252 -2.24 -3.38 -7.06
N TYR A 253 -1.54 -2.83 -8.05
CA TYR A 253 -2.08 -2.55 -9.36
C TYR A 253 -1.48 -3.50 -10.39
N VAL A 254 -2.21 -3.73 -11.48
CA VAL A 254 -1.66 -4.32 -12.70
C VAL A 254 -1.59 -3.23 -13.75
N TYR A 255 -0.41 -3.05 -14.32
CA TYR A 255 -0.19 -2.25 -15.51
C TYR A 255 -0.05 -3.16 -16.72
N ALA A 256 -0.83 -2.90 -17.76
CA ALA A 256 -0.85 -3.67 -19.01
C ALA A 256 -0.41 -2.77 -20.17
N GLY A 257 0.91 -2.70 -20.40
CA GLY A 257 1.53 -2.04 -21.55
C GLY A 257 2.02 -3.06 -22.58
N ASP A 258 3.26 -2.92 -23.07
CA ASP A 258 3.89 -3.94 -23.93
C ASP A 258 4.12 -5.23 -23.13
N LYS A 259 4.37 -5.08 -21.82
CA LYS A 259 4.44 -6.16 -20.83
C LYS A 259 3.49 -5.90 -19.66
N TYR A 260 3.03 -6.98 -19.02
CA TYR A 260 2.32 -6.90 -17.75
C TYR A 260 3.29 -6.68 -16.59
N ARG A 261 2.94 -5.75 -15.70
CA ARG A 261 3.72 -5.38 -14.51
C ARG A 261 2.80 -5.25 -13.29
N ILE A 262 3.38 -5.40 -12.10
CA ILE A 262 2.69 -5.19 -10.83
C ILE A 262 3.28 -3.97 -10.13
N LEU A 263 2.42 -3.06 -9.67
CA LEU A 263 2.83 -1.88 -8.91
C LEU A 263 2.32 -1.97 -7.47
N PRO A 264 3.17 -1.67 -6.46
CA PRO A 264 2.83 -1.80 -5.04
C PRO A 264 1.88 -0.71 -4.55
N TRP A 265 0.97 -1.03 -3.64
CA TRP A 265 -0.02 -0.09 -3.09
C TRP A 265 -0.56 -0.50 -1.72
N ASP A 266 -0.89 0.43 -0.81
CA ASP A 266 -1.49 0.10 0.52
C ASP A 266 -0.66 -0.94 1.31
N ASN A 267 0.67 -0.80 1.28
CA ASN A 267 1.55 -1.73 1.98
C ASN A 267 1.94 -1.22 3.38
N ASP A 268 0.94 -0.92 4.22
CA ASP A 268 1.12 -0.27 5.52
C ASP A 268 1.26 -1.21 6.73
N HIS A 269 0.86 -2.50 6.69
CA HIS A 269 0.82 -3.39 7.87
C HIS A 269 1.86 -4.55 7.89
N TYR A 270 3.18 -4.29 7.85
CA TYR A 270 4.12 -5.38 7.57
C TYR A 270 5.47 -5.30 8.30
N TYR A 271 5.82 -6.42 8.95
CA TYR A 271 7.12 -6.94 9.40
C TYR A 271 6.88 -8.39 9.83
N GLN A 272 6.25 -9.17 8.95
CA GLN A 272 5.69 -10.48 9.32
C GLN A 272 6.62 -11.61 8.90
N TYR A 273 6.69 -12.64 9.73
CA TYR A 273 7.42 -13.87 9.44
C TYR A 273 6.54 -14.83 8.64
N THR A 274 6.10 -14.39 7.46
CA THR A 274 5.33 -15.24 6.54
C THR A 274 6.27 -16.05 5.65
N PRO A 275 5.85 -17.21 5.14
CA PRO A 275 6.58 -17.90 4.08
C PRO A 275 6.79 -16.98 2.87
N VAL A 276 7.92 -17.15 2.19
CA VAL A 276 8.21 -16.46 0.92
C VAL A 276 7.63 -17.25 -0.27
N GLY A 277 7.54 -16.61 -1.44
CA GLY A 277 6.97 -17.17 -2.66
C GLY A 277 5.61 -16.59 -3.04
N GLY A 278 4.98 -17.15 -4.06
CA GLY A 278 3.69 -16.66 -4.55
C GLY A 278 2.55 -16.89 -3.56
N ASN A 279 1.78 -15.83 -3.25
CA ASN A 279 0.61 -15.87 -2.37
C ASN A 279 -0.72 -15.65 -3.10
N ASN A 280 -0.69 -15.46 -4.42
CA ASN A 280 -1.85 -15.40 -5.30
C ASN A 280 -1.54 -16.14 -6.61
N ILE A 281 -2.57 -16.41 -7.42
CA ILE A 281 -2.39 -17.21 -8.64
C ILE A 281 -1.36 -16.63 -9.60
N LEU A 282 -1.27 -15.30 -9.75
CA LEU A 282 -0.30 -14.68 -10.65
C LEU A 282 1.13 -14.99 -10.21
N THR A 283 1.43 -14.69 -8.95
CA THR A 283 2.78 -14.85 -8.38
C THR A 283 3.15 -16.31 -8.13
N THR A 284 2.19 -17.17 -7.78
CA THR A 284 2.42 -18.62 -7.65
C THR A 284 2.73 -19.25 -8.99
N ARG A 285 1.99 -18.89 -10.04
CA ARG A 285 2.19 -19.42 -11.39
C ARG A 285 3.50 -18.96 -12.02
N MET A 286 4.01 -17.77 -11.67
CA MET A 286 5.34 -17.33 -12.13
C MET A 286 6.45 -18.26 -11.68
N LEU A 287 6.35 -18.83 -10.48
CA LEU A 287 7.32 -19.80 -9.96
C LEU A 287 7.29 -21.14 -10.70
N GLU A 288 6.47 -21.33 -11.73
CA GLU A 288 6.56 -22.49 -12.62
C GLU A 288 7.60 -22.31 -13.75
N SER A 289 8.07 -21.07 -14.01
CA SER A 289 9.13 -20.77 -14.96
C SER A 289 10.51 -20.86 -14.29
N GLU A 290 11.43 -21.65 -14.87
CA GLU A 290 12.82 -21.74 -14.40
C GLU A 290 13.56 -20.41 -14.57
N GLU A 291 13.31 -19.68 -15.66
CA GLU A 291 13.89 -18.35 -15.90
C GLU A 291 13.46 -17.37 -14.80
N PHE A 292 12.16 -17.34 -14.47
CA PHE A 292 11.66 -16.49 -13.39
C PHE A 292 12.24 -16.88 -12.02
N GLN A 293 12.34 -18.18 -11.73
CA GLN A 293 12.95 -18.66 -10.49
C GLN A 293 14.40 -18.18 -10.34
N ASP A 294 15.19 -18.22 -11.41
CA ASP A 294 16.57 -17.75 -11.41
C ASP A 294 16.66 -16.26 -11.12
N ILE A 295 15.83 -15.44 -11.79
CA ILE A 295 15.75 -13.99 -11.54
C ILE A 295 15.33 -13.70 -10.09
N TYR A 296 14.28 -14.36 -9.61
CA TYR A 296 13.77 -14.21 -8.25
C TYR A 296 14.83 -14.55 -7.20
N ARG A 297 15.53 -15.68 -7.37
CA ARG A 297 16.64 -16.10 -6.50
C ARG A 297 17.76 -15.06 -6.48
N ASP A 298 18.19 -14.62 -7.65
CA ASP A 298 19.29 -13.67 -7.79
C ASP A 298 18.96 -12.31 -7.15
N LEU A 299 17.75 -11.80 -7.35
CA LEU A 299 17.30 -10.55 -6.74
C LEU A 299 17.17 -10.66 -5.22
N PHE A 300 16.63 -11.78 -4.70
CA PHE A 300 16.53 -11.99 -3.25
C PHE A 300 17.91 -12.04 -2.60
N ASN A 301 18.85 -12.78 -3.20
CA ASN A 301 20.24 -12.86 -2.76
C ASN A 301 20.90 -11.48 -2.79
N ARG A 302 20.73 -10.74 -3.90
CA ARG A 302 21.29 -9.40 -4.09
C ARG A 302 20.80 -8.39 -3.06
N TYR A 303 19.49 -8.33 -2.81
CA TYR A 303 18.89 -7.29 -1.99
C TYR A 303 18.94 -7.59 -0.49
N PHE A 304 18.85 -8.86 -0.08
CA PHE A 304 18.59 -9.19 1.31
C PHE A 304 19.46 -10.30 1.92
N LEU A 305 19.80 -11.36 1.18
CA LEU A 305 20.42 -12.54 1.79
C LEU A 305 21.95 -12.49 1.80
N GLN A 306 22.57 -11.91 0.78
CA GLN A 306 24.02 -11.82 0.65
C GLN A 306 24.51 -10.42 1.00
N ALA A 307 25.64 -10.34 1.68
CA ALA A 307 26.32 -9.07 1.93
C ALA A 307 26.97 -8.56 0.63
N GLY A 308 26.82 -7.27 0.34
CA GLY A 308 27.43 -6.62 -0.81
C GLY A 308 26.85 -5.23 -1.05
N ASP A 309 27.41 -4.51 -2.04
CA ASP A 309 27.05 -3.11 -2.33
C ASP A 309 25.59 -2.92 -2.76
N ASN A 310 24.91 -4.01 -3.18
CA ASN A 310 23.51 -3.99 -3.60
C ASN A 310 22.54 -4.48 -2.52
N ASN A 311 23.05 -4.89 -1.35
CA ASN A 311 22.19 -5.23 -0.22
C ASN A 311 21.57 -3.95 0.33
N ILE A 312 20.25 -3.90 0.41
CA ILE A 312 19.53 -2.65 0.69
C ILE A 312 19.25 -2.42 2.18
N ILE A 313 19.62 -3.36 3.07
CA ILE A 313 19.30 -3.27 4.50
C ILE A 313 19.89 -2.02 5.16
N ASP A 314 21.17 -1.71 4.95
CA ASP A 314 21.80 -0.52 5.52
C ASP A 314 21.10 0.78 5.05
N GLN A 315 20.63 0.80 3.80
CA GLN A 315 19.89 1.95 3.25
C GLN A 315 18.50 2.07 3.88
N LEU A 316 17.83 0.95 4.13
CA LEU A 316 16.53 0.89 4.80
C LEU A 316 16.64 1.30 6.28
N GLU A 317 17.67 0.85 6.99
CA GLU A 317 17.95 1.27 8.37
C GLU A 317 18.22 2.78 8.45
N GLY A 318 19.06 3.31 7.56
CA GLY A 318 19.32 4.75 7.50
C GLY A 318 18.07 5.59 7.19
N TYR A 319 17.20 5.10 6.31
CA TYR A 319 15.93 5.76 6.01
C TYR A 319 14.94 5.67 7.17
N SER A 320 14.85 4.52 7.84
CA SER A 320 14.04 4.32 9.05
C SER A 320 14.44 5.32 10.16
N GLU A 321 15.74 5.47 10.42
CA GLU A 321 16.24 6.45 11.40
C GLU A 321 15.93 7.89 11.01
N SER A 322 15.98 8.20 9.71
CA SER A 322 15.63 9.51 9.20
C SER A 322 14.14 9.82 9.41
N LEU A 323 13.25 8.86 9.13
CA LEU A 323 11.82 8.98 9.41
C LEU A 323 11.55 9.10 10.91
N TYR A 324 12.27 8.34 11.73
CA TYR A 324 12.16 8.41 13.19
C TYR A 324 12.48 9.81 13.72
N SER A 325 13.60 10.36 13.26
CA SER A 325 14.01 11.73 13.61
C SER A 325 13.03 12.78 13.10
N LEU A 326 12.46 12.59 11.91
CA LEU A 326 11.52 13.52 11.30
C LEU A 326 10.19 13.56 12.07
N LEU A 327 9.68 12.41 12.48
CA LEU A 327 8.36 12.28 13.10
C LEU A 327 8.37 12.53 14.62
N GLY A 328 9.54 12.53 15.27
CA GLY A 328 9.63 12.59 16.74
C GLY A 328 8.84 13.73 17.39
N ALA A 329 8.87 14.94 16.81
CA ALA A 329 8.09 16.07 17.36
C ALA A 329 6.58 15.95 17.08
N ALA A 330 6.18 15.34 15.96
CA ALA A 330 4.78 15.11 15.64
C ALA A 330 4.13 14.07 16.57
N VAL A 331 4.91 13.10 17.06
CA VAL A 331 4.43 12.02 17.95
C VAL A 331 3.88 12.56 19.28
N ASP A 332 4.52 13.58 19.85
CA ASP A 332 4.13 14.16 21.14
C ASP A 332 2.82 14.95 21.09
N VAL A 333 2.43 15.39 19.89
CA VAL A 333 1.25 16.22 19.66
C VAL A 333 0.15 15.51 18.87
N GLU A 334 0.38 14.25 18.49
CA GLU A 334 -0.58 13.43 17.78
C GLU A 334 -1.84 13.23 18.65
N PRO A 335 -3.05 13.46 18.11
CA PRO A 335 -4.28 13.21 18.85
C PRO A 335 -4.32 11.77 19.39
N PHE A 336 -4.40 11.66 20.72
CA PHE A 336 -4.16 10.44 21.53
C PHE A 336 -4.96 9.17 21.15
N PHE A 337 -5.96 9.28 20.29
CA PHE A 337 -6.87 8.17 19.98
C PHE A 337 -6.35 7.18 18.92
N TYR A 338 -5.20 7.44 18.28
CA TYR A 338 -4.76 6.67 17.10
C TYR A 338 -3.38 6.07 17.24
N LEU A 339 -2.40 6.91 17.56
CA LEU A 339 -1.00 6.52 17.62
C LEU A 339 -0.39 7.05 18.92
N THR A 340 0.38 6.21 19.59
CA THR A 340 1.03 6.57 20.86
C THR A 340 2.54 6.60 20.68
N SER A 341 3.22 7.39 21.52
CA SER A 341 4.68 7.36 21.63
C SER A 341 5.19 5.93 21.91
N ASP A 342 4.50 5.18 22.77
CA ASP A 342 4.83 3.76 23.02
C ASP A 342 4.74 2.91 21.76
N ALA A 343 3.73 3.13 20.90
CA ALA A 343 3.59 2.40 19.64
C ALA A 343 4.67 2.79 18.62
N PHE A 344 5.08 4.06 18.60
CA PHE A 344 6.16 4.57 17.76
C PHE A 344 7.52 3.93 18.13
N GLU A 345 7.84 3.93 19.43
CA GLU A 345 9.06 3.29 19.95
C GLU A 345 9.04 1.77 19.74
N ALA A 346 7.89 1.13 19.95
CA ALA A 346 7.73 -0.31 19.74
C ALA A 346 7.90 -0.71 18.27
N GLU A 347 7.41 0.10 17.33
CA GLU A 347 7.61 -0.13 15.90
C GLU A 347 9.09 -0.02 15.53
N LYS A 348 9.80 1.01 16.00
CA LYS A 348 11.24 1.14 15.78
C LYS A 348 11.99 -0.12 16.22
N GLN A 349 11.73 -0.61 17.44
CA GLN A 349 12.33 -1.84 17.94
C GLN A 349 11.93 -3.06 17.09
N SER A 350 10.68 -3.13 16.64
CA SER A 350 10.20 -4.20 15.76
C SER A 350 10.96 -4.24 14.45
N ILE A 351 11.23 -3.08 13.83
CA ILE A 351 11.99 -2.96 12.58
C ILE A 351 13.42 -3.44 12.77
N GLU A 352 14.09 -2.96 13.82
CA GLU A 352 15.46 -3.37 14.16
C GLU A 352 15.55 -4.89 14.34
N VAL A 353 14.64 -5.48 15.13
CA VAL A 353 14.60 -6.93 15.33
C VAL A 353 14.31 -7.66 14.02
N PHE A 354 13.37 -7.15 13.22
CA PHE A 354 12.98 -7.76 11.95
C PHE A 354 14.15 -7.83 10.98
N PHE A 355 14.84 -6.73 10.69
CA PHE A 355 15.98 -6.74 9.78
C PHE A 355 17.12 -7.65 10.26
N ASN A 356 17.34 -7.73 11.58
CA ASN A 356 18.38 -8.59 12.16
C ASN A 356 18.06 -10.10 12.10
N THR A 357 16.80 -10.48 11.95
CA THR A 357 16.39 -11.90 12.09
C THR A 357 15.70 -12.47 10.86
N ARG A 358 15.10 -11.64 9.99
CA ARG A 358 14.31 -12.09 8.85
C ARG A 358 15.10 -12.91 7.84
N THR A 359 16.34 -12.53 7.53
CA THR A 359 17.21 -13.30 6.62
C THR A 359 17.45 -14.72 7.15
N SER A 360 17.73 -14.86 8.45
CA SER A 360 17.94 -16.16 9.09
C SER A 360 16.65 -17.00 9.10
N ASP A 361 15.51 -16.36 9.35
CA ASP A 361 14.20 -17.00 9.30
C ASP A 361 13.91 -17.59 7.90
N ILE A 362 14.08 -16.81 6.84
CA ILE A 362 13.89 -17.25 5.45
C ILE A 362 14.82 -18.42 5.10
N LEU A 363 16.12 -18.31 5.44
CA LEU A 363 17.10 -19.35 5.14
C LEU A 363 16.93 -20.62 6.00
N SER A 364 16.18 -20.54 7.09
CA SER A 364 15.85 -21.69 7.94
C SER A 364 14.62 -22.47 7.47
N ASP A 365 13.84 -21.91 6.54
CA ASP A 365 12.69 -22.60 5.94
C ASP A 365 13.20 -23.74 5.04
N PRO A 366 12.91 -25.02 5.35
CA PRO A 366 13.40 -26.15 4.57
C PRO A 366 12.87 -26.19 3.13
N TYR A 367 11.80 -25.46 2.80
CA TYR A 367 11.31 -25.36 1.44
C TYR A 367 12.17 -24.42 0.58
N TRP A 368 12.78 -23.41 1.19
CA TRP A 368 13.51 -22.35 0.50
C TRP A 368 15.02 -22.37 0.73
N ALA A 369 15.49 -23.07 1.76
CA ALA A 369 16.92 -23.16 2.09
C ALA A 369 17.75 -23.61 0.88
N ASP A 370 17.35 -24.71 0.23
CA ASP A 370 18.05 -25.25 -0.94
C ASP A 370 17.90 -24.35 -2.18
N PHE A 371 16.80 -23.58 -2.26
CA PHE A 371 16.54 -22.69 -3.38
C PHE A 371 17.51 -21.51 -3.40
N PHE A 372 17.83 -20.91 -2.25
CA PHE A 372 18.69 -19.72 -2.19
C PHE A 372 20.18 -20.04 -2.11
N THR A 373 20.57 -21.27 -1.78
CA THR A 373 21.97 -21.70 -1.82
C THR A 373 22.46 -21.85 -3.25
N ASP A 374 23.55 -21.18 -3.59
CA ASP A 374 24.22 -21.37 -4.88
C ASP A 374 24.70 -22.85 -4.95
N PRO A 375 24.27 -23.62 -5.96
CA PRO A 375 24.72 -25.00 -6.12
C PRO A 375 26.23 -25.14 -6.23
N ASP A 376 26.95 -24.10 -6.65
CA ASP A 376 28.42 -24.11 -6.72
C ASP A 376 29.09 -23.90 -5.36
N ASP A 377 28.43 -23.27 -4.38
CA ASP A 377 28.97 -23.08 -3.02
C ASP A 377 28.79 -24.33 -2.14
N ALA A 378 27.85 -25.22 -2.45
CA ALA A 378 27.67 -26.51 -1.76
C ALA A 378 28.83 -27.51 -1.97
N SER A 379 29.79 -27.18 -2.85
CA SER A 379 30.94 -28.00 -3.21
C SER A 379 32.27 -27.54 -2.58
N ARG A 380 32.27 -26.45 -1.80
CA ARG A 380 33.41 -25.91 -1.05
C ARG A 380 33.26 -26.19 0.45
#